data_AF-A0A1B9MXE8-F1
#
_entry.id   AF-A0A1B9MXE8-F1
#
_cell.length_a   1.000
_cell.length_b   1.000
_cell.length_c   1.000
_cell.angle_alpha   90.00
_cell.angle_beta   90.00
_cell.angle_gamma   90.00
#
_symmetry.space_group_name_H-M   'P 1'
#
loop_
_entity.id
_entity.type
_entity.pdbx_description
1 polymer ?
#
loop_
_entity_poly.entity_id
_entity_poly.type
_entity_poly.pdbx_seq_one_letter_code
_entity_poly.pdbx_strand_id
1 'polypeptide(L)'
;MGSGTDSNLTPRPGKDTTSGLSASLEKPTTGKFQTIDVAKLDGTGLEAINDHGSHVSIRPADDPNFVKLSEWADTRGTERTHKYTQALQEAKVTCP
;
A
#
# COMPACT_ATOMS: atom_id res chain seq x y z
N MET A 1 -17.88 -2.03 5.30
CA MET A 1 -17.27 -1.33 6.45
C MET A 1 -15.76 -1.58 6.41
N GLY A 2 -14.98 -0.68 5.80
CA GLY A 2 -13.52 -0.85 5.63
C GLY A 2 -12.76 0.22 6.39
N SER A 3 -12.92 0.26 7.71
CA SER A 3 -12.24 1.23 8.58
C SER A 3 -10.91 0.66 9.04
N GLY A 4 -9.80 1.16 8.48
CA GLY A 4 -8.48 1.12 9.12
C GLY A 4 -7.79 -0.24 9.28
N THR A 5 -8.42 -1.35 8.88
CA THR A 5 -7.86 -2.71 8.95
C THR A 5 -6.75 -2.92 7.93
N ASP A 6 -5.80 -3.79 8.23
CA ASP A 6 -4.65 -4.26 7.41
C ASP A 6 -5.00 -4.51 5.94
N SER A 7 -6.25 -4.91 5.70
CA SER A 7 -6.81 -5.08 4.36
C SER A 7 -6.76 -3.81 3.49
N ASN A 8 -6.82 -2.59 4.04
CA ASN A 8 -6.70 -1.35 3.26
C ASN A 8 -5.26 -1.02 2.88
N LEU A 9 -4.28 -1.60 3.57
CA LEU A 9 -2.86 -1.45 3.28
C LEU A 9 -2.28 -2.68 2.58
N THR A 10 -3.12 -3.59 2.09
CA THR A 10 -2.67 -4.79 1.41
C THR A 10 -3.30 -4.80 0.03
N PRO A 11 -2.56 -4.94 -1.08
CA PRO A 11 -3.13 -4.98 -2.43
C PRO A 11 -4.23 -6.04 -2.55
N ARG A 12 -5.23 -5.82 -3.39
CA ARG A 12 -6.28 -6.82 -3.68
C ARG A 12 -5.71 -7.92 -4.58
N PRO A 13 -5.80 -9.21 -4.17
CA PRO A 13 -5.49 -10.34 -5.04
C PRO A 13 -6.21 -10.23 -6.39
N GLY A 14 -5.48 -10.44 -7.48
CA GLY A 14 -6.01 -10.44 -8.85
C GLY A 14 -6.44 -9.09 -9.42
N LYS A 15 -6.38 -8.00 -8.65
CA LYS A 15 -6.73 -6.65 -9.13
C LYS A 15 -5.58 -5.66 -9.02
N ASP A 16 -4.90 -5.65 -7.88
CA ASP A 16 -3.78 -4.74 -7.61
C ASP A 16 -2.42 -5.45 -7.78
N THR A 17 -2.41 -6.72 -8.21
CA THR A 17 -1.22 -7.58 -8.36
C THR A 17 -0.41 -7.31 -9.62
N THR A 18 -0.82 -6.37 -10.47
CA THR A 18 -0.12 -5.99 -11.71
C THR A 18 0.31 -4.52 -11.74
N SER A 19 -0.12 -3.72 -10.76
CA SER A 19 0.15 -2.29 -10.68
C SER A 19 0.67 -1.86 -9.30
N GLY A 20 0.17 -2.48 -8.23
CA GLY A 20 0.49 -2.11 -6.84
C GLY A 20 -0.73 -1.61 -6.08
N LEU A 21 -0.54 -1.32 -4.79
CA LEU A 21 -1.56 -0.69 -3.95
C LEU A 21 -1.80 0.75 -4.42
N SER A 22 -2.98 1.01 -4.96
CA SER A 22 -3.38 2.36 -5.39
C SER A 22 -3.51 3.32 -4.22
N ALA A 23 -2.86 4.47 -4.34
CA ALA A 23 -2.87 5.60 -3.45
C ALA A 23 -3.05 6.90 -4.24
N SER A 24 -3.36 7.99 -3.54
CA SER A 24 -3.51 9.32 -4.15
C SER A 24 -2.69 10.34 -3.37
N LEU A 25 -2.04 11.25 -4.10
CA LEU A 25 -1.37 12.43 -3.53
C LEU A 25 -2.37 13.46 -3.00
N GLU A 26 -3.60 13.43 -3.51
CA GLU A 26 -4.67 14.31 -3.09
C GLU A 26 -5.42 13.71 -1.91
N LYS A 27 -5.56 14.51 -0.86
CA LYS A 27 -6.42 14.17 0.27
C LYS A 27 -7.88 14.19 -0.19
N PRO A 28 -8.63 13.10 0.00
CA PRO A 28 -10.04 13.09 -0.36
C PRO A 28 -10.80 14.11 0.49
N THR A 29 -11.71 14.84 -0.15
CA THR A 29 -12.55 15.87 0.49
C THR A 29 -13.63 15.28 1.39
N THR A 30 -13.96 14.00 1.21
CA THR A 30 -14.96 13.27 2.03
C THR A 30 -14.50 11.83 2.27
N GLY A 31 -14.86 11.27 3.43
CA GLY A 31 -14.55 9.89 3.82
C GLY A 31 -13.32 9.72 4.71
N LYS A 32 -13.08 8.49 5.17
CA LYS A 32 -11.90 8.11 5.96
C LYS A 32 -10.73 7.81 5.02
N PHE A 33 -9.57 8.38 5.29
CA PHE A 33 -8.34 8.12 4.55
C PHE A 33 -7.20 7.81 5.52
N GLN A 34 -6.11 7.24 5.00
CA GLN A 34 -4.87 7.03 5.73
C GLN A 34 -3.77 7.73 4.95
N THR A 35 -3.03 8.60 5.62
CA THR A 35 -1.86 9.26 5.03
C THR A 35 -0.65 8.37 5.25
N ILE A 36 0.08 8.06 4.18
CA ILE A 36 1.33 7.31 4.22
C ILE A 36 2.46 8.30 3.95
N ASP A 37 3.46 8.30 4.82
CA ASP A 37 4.70 9.03 4.60
C ASP A 37 5.61 8.20 3.67
N VAL A 38 5.70 8.62 2.41
CA VAL A 38 6.53 7.93 1.41
C VAL A 38 8.01 7.94 1.77
N ALA A 39 8.49 8.92 2.56
CA ALA A 39 9.87 8.97 3.00
C ALA A 39 10.20 7.82 3.97
N LYS A 40 9.21 7.33 4.72
CA LYS A 40 9.36 6.17 5.61
C LYS A 40 9.32 4.83 4.88
N LEU A 41 9.02 4.81 3.58
CA LEU A 41 9.09 3.60 2.76
C LEU A 41 10.53 3.29 2.34
N ASP A 42 11.43 4.27 2.37
CA ASP A 42 12.85 4.07 2.09
C ASP A 42 13.44 3.00 3.05
N GLY A 43 14.16 2.04 2.49
CA GLY A 43 14.72 0.92 3.25
C GLY A 43 13.73 -0.19 3.63
N THR A 44 12.42 -0.03 3.42
CA THR A 44 11.42 -1.08 3.69
C THR A 44 11.28 -2.10 2.55
N GLY A 45 11.87 -1.78 1.39
CA GLY A 45 11.71 -2.54 0.16
C GLY A 45 10.39 -2.30 -0.55
N LEU A 46 9.68 -1.22 -0.22
CA LEU A 46 8.54 -0.67 -0.97
C LEU A 46 8.97 0.58 -1.72
N GLU A 47 8.45 0.75 -2.92
CA GLU A 47 8.55 1.96 -3.72
C GLU A 47 7.16 2.53 -4.00
N ALA A 48 7.05 3.86 -4.00
CA ALA A 48 5.85 4.58 -4.38
C ALA A 48 6.08 5.25 -5.74
N ILE A 49 5.33 4.81 -6.76
CA ILE A 49 5.50 5.26 -8.13
C ILE A 49 4.30 6.12 -8.51
N ASN A 50 4.55 7.34 -8.95
CA ASN A 50 3.51 8.15 -9.57
C ASN A 50 3.26 7.65 -11.00
N ASP A 51 2.11 7.02 -11.20
CA ASP A 51 1.72 6.41 -12.48
C ASP A 51 0.98 7.42 -13.36
N HIS A 52 0.13 8.29 -12.77
CA HIS A 52 -0.59 9.31 -13.53
C HIS A 52 -1.14 10.44 -12.63
N GLY A 53 -0.62 11.65 -12.79
CA GLY A 53 -1.17 12.84 -12.13
C GLY A 53 -1.06 12.75 -10.60
N SER A 54 -2.20 12.58 -9.92
CA SER A 54 -2.26 12.35 -8.48
C SER A 54 -2.34 10.88 -8.08
N HIS A 55 -2.37 9.93 -9.04
CA HIS A 55 -2.41 8.49 -8.78
C HIS A 55 -1.01 7.91 -8.55
N VAL A 56 -0.82 7.33 -7.37
CA VAL A 56 0.43 6.69 -6.94
C VAL A 56 0.18 5.21 -6.71
N SER A 57 1.06 4.36 -7.22
CA SER A 57 1.03 2.92 -6.99
C SER A 57 2.18 2.55 -6.05
N ILE A 58 1.86 1.96 -4.90
CA ILE A 58 2.85 1.44 -3.96
C ILE A 58 3.08 -0.04 -4.24
N ARG A 59 4.32 -0.43 -4.50
CA ARG A 59 4.68 -1.82 -4.82
C ARG A 59 6.05 -2.20 -4.23
N PRO A 60 6.37 -3.50 -4.10
CA PRO A 60 7.70 -3.93 -3.71
C PRO A 60 8.77 -3.48 -4.71
N ALA A 61 9.88 -2.95 -4.20
CA ALA A 61 11.06 -2.65 -5.00
C ALA A 61 11.70 -3.95 -5.51
N ASP A 62 12.31 -3.86 -6.69
CA ASP A 62 12.96 -4.99 -7.37
C ASP A 62 12.03 -6.21 -7.52
N ASP A 63 10.79 -5.97 -7.97
CA ASP A 63 9.80 -7.02 -8.23
C ASP A 63 9.25 -6.96 -9.67
N PRO A 64 10.10 -7.18 -10.69
CA PRO A 64 9.71 -7.01 -12.09
C PRO A 64 8.62 -8.00 -12.55
N ASN A 65 8.46 -9.12 -11.84
CA ASN A 65 7.49 -10.17 -12.14
C ASN A 65 6.28 -10.14 -11.19
N PHE A 66 6.17 -9.13 -10.32
CA PHE A 66 5.07 -9.00 -9.35
C PHE A 66 4.88 -10.20 -8.41
N VAL A 67 5.95 -10.96 -8.16
CA VAL A 67 5.90 -12.16 -7.31
C VAL A 67 5.71 -11.72 -5.86
N LYS A 68 6.54 -10.78 -5.38
CA LYS A 68 6.45 -10.24 -4.02
C LYS A 68 5.14 -9.48 -3.83
N LEU A 69 4.66 -8.80 -4.87
CA LEU A 69 3.38 -8.08 -4.87
C LEU A 69 2.19 -9.04 -4.76
N SER A 70 2.25 -10.18 -5.45
CA SER A 70 1.21 -11.22 -5.37
C SER A 70 1.22 -11.91 -4.02
N GLU A 71 2.39 -12.29 -3.50
CA GLU A 71 2.54 -12.83 -2.15
C GLU A 71 1.99 -11.88 -1.09
N TRP A 72 2.28 -10.59 -1.24
CA TRP A 72 1.73 -9.56 -0.38
C TRP A 72 0.21 -9.47 -0.50
N ALA A 73 -0.33 -9.43 -1.72
CA ALA A 73 -1.76 -9.37 -1.95
C ALA A 73 -2.49 -10.58 -1.34
N ASP A 74 -1.92 -11.78 -1.44
CA ASP A 74 -2.48 -13.03 -0.92
C ASP A 74 -2.67 -13.01 0.60
N THR A 75 -1.95 -12.16 1.32
CA THR A 75 -2.16 -11.99 2.77
C THR A 75 -3.43 -11.20 3.11
N ARG A 76 -4.03 -10.50 2.13
CA ARG A 76 -5.20 -9.64 2.35
C ARG A 76 -6.40 -10.46 2.82
N GLY A 77 -6.94 -10.09 4.00
CA GLY A 77 -8.12 -10.75 4.57
C GLY A 77 -7.81 -12.11 5.22
N THR A 78 -6.53 -12.45 5.35
CA THR A 78 -6.06 -13.59 6.15
C THR A 78 -5.61 -13.13 7.53
N GLU A 79 -5.29 -14.06 8.42
CA GLU A 79 -4.66 -13.77 9.74
C GLU A 79 -3.15 -13.48 9.63
N ARG A 80 -2.58 -13.53 8.41
CA ARG A 80 -1.15 -13.27 8.18
C ARG A 80 -0.95 -11.80 7.82
N THR A 81 -0.08 -11.11 8.55
CA THR A 81 0.36 -9.76 8.20
C THR A 81 1.67 -9.85 7.43
N HIS A 82 1.68 -9.37 6.18
CA HIS A 82 2.91 -9.29 5.39
C HIS A 82 3.82 -8.16 5.91
N LYS A 83 5.13 -8.33 5.79
CA LYS A 83 6.13 -7.30 6.17
C LYS A 83 5.86 -5.93 5.52
N TYR A 84 5.31 -5.93 4.31
CA TYR A 84 4.96 -4.70 3.58
C TYR A 84 3.71 -4.01 4.14
N THR A 85 2.71 -4.78 4.57
CA THR A 85 1.55 -4.24 5.28
C THR A 85 2.00 -3.59 6.59
N GLN A 86 2.92 -4.24 7.32
CA GLN A 86 3.49 -3.71 8.55
C GLN A 86 4.30 -2.43 8.32
N ALA A 87 5.17 -2.42 7.29
CA ALA A 87 5.90 -1.21 6.90
C ALA A 87 4.96 -0.05 6.58
N LEU A 88 3.85 -0.30 5.87
CA LEU A 88 2.84 0.73 5.62
C LEU A 88 2.11 1.18 6.87
N GLN A 89 1.88 0.30 7.85
CA GLN A 89 1.29 0.71 9.13
C GLN A 89 2.21 1.66 9.89
N GLU A 90 3.51 1.38 9.91
CA GLU A 90 4.53 2.22 10.56
C GLU A 90 4.77 3.53 9.80
N ALA A 91 4.65 3.48 8.47
CA ALA A 91 4.75 4.65 7.61
C ALA A 91 3.50 5.55 7.67
N LYS A 92 2.42 5.15 8.35
CA LYS A 92 1.25 6.03 8.53
C LYS A 92 1.66 7.30 9.29
N VAL A 93 1.21 8.43 8.76
CA VAL A 93 1.23 9.68 9.52
C VAL A 93 0.04 9.65 10.46
N THR A 94 0.29 9.40 11.74
CA THR A 94 -0.67 9.74 12.79
C THR A 94 -0.62 11.25 12.97
N CYS A 95 -1.57 11.98 12.36
CA CYS A 95 -1.78 13.36 12.76
C CYS A 95 -2.21 13.37 14.24
N PRO A 96 -1.52 14.12 15.13
CA PRO A 96 -1.97 14.33 16.51
C PRO A 96 -3.29 15.12 16.58
#